data_AF-A0A2P6W796-F1
#
_entry.id   AF-A0A2P6W796-F1
#
_cell.length_a   1.000
_cell.length_b   1.000
_cell.length_c   1.000
_cell.angle_alpha   90.00
_cell.angle_beta   90.00
_cell.angle_gamma   90.00
#
_symmetry.space_group_name_H-M   'P 1'
#
loop_
_entity.id
_entity.type
_entity.pdbx_description
1 polymer ?
#
loop_
_entity_poly.entity_id
_entity_poly.type
_entity_poly.pdbx_seq_one_letter_code
_entity_poly.pdbx_strand_id
1 'polypeptide(L)'
;WATRFRIKSGRPLDEANPVLDTDTQVPGGRARVAIIQENLSPEGLAFAFRRHRSRAWTLPLFINNGMLSPLAAALISFIVDGNRSVLFAGTRGAGKSSLLSASMLEIMKSHRIVTVEDTLELPVPQMNDLGYNIERMKSRSVITQVENEMGADDAIRTSLRLGDSALVIGEVRSEEAQALYEAMRVGAVANFVGGTIHGEDAYSVFDRVVNDLGVPRTSFKATDIVVQVNKIESPGGMETYRRVTGITEVRKEWEDDPQEENAFVDLMRYDSNKDKLVPTDTLINGESLILGRIAENIKEWKNNWEAVWNNIQLRKDTKKAIVDKYKETGNDELLEAEFAVKANQQFHIIA
;
A
#
# COMPACT_ATOMS: atom_id res chain seq x y z
N TRP A 1 5.54 30.49 14.52
CA TRP A 1 5.36 29.45 13.47
C TRP A 1 4.21 28.50 13.76
N ALA A 2 4.03 28.01 14.99
CA ALA A 2 2.88 27.19 15.41
C ALA A 2 1.52 27.75 14.96
N THR A 3 1.27 29.06 15.16
CA THR A 3 0.04 29.73 14.70
C THR A 3 -0.21 29.62 13.19
N ARG A 4 0.86 29.65 12.36
CA ARG A 4 0.72 29.50 10.90
C ARG A 4 0.31 28.07 10.54
N PHE A 5 0.87 27.06 11.20
CA PHE A 5 0.48 25.67 11.00
C PHE A 5 -0.96 25.42 11.47
N ARG A 6 -1.35 25.99 12.61
CA ARG A 6 -2.73 25.97 13.09
C ARG A 6 -3.72 26.52 12.05
N ILE A 7 -3.45 27.73 11.54
CA ILE A 7 -4.31 28.36 10.52
C ILE A 7 -4.38 27.54 9.23
N LYS A 8 -3.24 27.05 8.72
CA LYS A 8 -3.20 26.27 7.48
C LYS A 8 -3.86 24.89 7.60
N SER A 9 -3.74 24.26 8.76
CA SER A 9 -4.27 22.92 9.01
C SER A 9 -5.78 22.93 9.28
N GLY A 10 -6.32 24.06 9.77
CA GLY A 10 -7.70 24.14 10.27
C GLY A 10 -7.92 23.37 11.57
N ARG A 11 -6.84 22.86 12.21
CA ARG A 11 -6.89 22.10 13.45
C ARG A 11 -6.52 22.99 14.64
N PRO A 12 -7.11 22.77 15.84
CA PRO A 12 -6.78 23.54 17.03
C PRO A 12 -5.33 23.26 17.48
N LEU A 13 -4.76 24.24 18.16
CA LEU A 13 -3.47 24.14 18.85
C LEU A 13 -3.47 25.21 19.94
N ASP A 14 -3.86 24.80 21.14
CA ASP A 14 -4.11 25.59 22.34
C ASP A 14 -3.95 24.72 23.59
N GLU A 15 -4.13 25.30 24.79
CA GLU A 15 -3.93 24.59 26.05
C GLU A 15 -4.86 23.37 26.23
N ALA A 16 -6.05 23.39 25.62
CA ALA A 16 -6.96 22.24 25.64
C ALA A 16 -6.58 21.18 24.59
N ASN A 17 -5.93 21.60 23.50
CA ASN A 17 -5.49 20.77 22.38
C ASN A 17 -3.97 20.89 22.19
N PRO A 18 -3.15 20.26 23.07
CA PRO A 18 -1.69 20.38 23.08
C PRO A 18 -0.98 19.93 21.82
N VAL A 19 -1.63 19.11 20.99
CA VAL A 19 -1.02 18.39 19.89
C VAL A 19 -1.62 18.85 18.57
N LEU A 20 -0.76 19.25 17.63
CA LEU A 20 -1.13 19.46 16.24
C LEU A 20 -0.31 18.54 15.34
N ASP A 21 -1.00 17.71 14.58
CA ASP A 21 -0.42 16.94 13.49
C ASP A 21 -1.02 17.41 12.17
N THR A 22 -0.18 17.83 11.22
CA THR A 22 -0.63 18.34 9.93
C THR A 22 0.41 18.15 8.84
N ASP A 23 -0.05 18.20 7.59
CA ASP A 23 0.81 18.32 6.42
C ASP A 23 1.07 19.79 6.08
N THR A 24 2.24 20.10 5.51
CA THR A 24 2.59 21.43 5.00
C THR A 24 3.48 21.33 3.76
N GLN A 25 3.42 22.35 2.91
CA GLN A 25 4.46 22.55 1.89
C GLN A 25 5.76 23.06 2.53
N VAL A 26 6.88 22.51 2.08
CA VAL A 26 8.25 22.90 2.42
C VAL A 26 9.07 23.05 1.13
N PRO A 27 10.19 23.80 1.12
CA PRO A 27 11.07 23.84 -0.03
C PRO A 27 11.44 22.42 -0.50
N GLY A 28 11.15 22.12 -1.78
CA GLY A 28 11.41 20.80 -2.37
C GLY A 28 10.42 19.70 -1.99
N GLY A 29 9.22 20.00 -1.47
CA GLY A 29 8.14 19.02 -1.36
C GLY A 29 7.10 19.28 -0.26
N ARG A 30 6.59 18.19 0.31
CA ARG A 30 5.67 18.20 1.45
C ARG A 30 6.35 17.63 2.68
N ALA A 31 5.90 18.03 3.86
CA ALA A 31 6.32 17.45 5.12
C ALA A 31 5.14 17.35 6.09
N ARG A 32 5.08 16.24 6.82
CA ARG A 32 4.29 16.16 8.05
C ARG A 32 5.00 16.94 9.14
N VAL A 33 4.21 17.68 9.92
CA VAL A 33 4.66 18.48 11.05
C VAL A 33 3.84 18.06 12.25
N ALA A 34 4.50 17.48 13.24
CA ALA A 34 3.94 17.30 14.58
C ALA A 34 4.42 18.46 15.46
N ILE A 35 3.49 19.07 16.19
CA ILE A 35 3.75 20.20 17.09
C ILE A 35 3.12 19.86 18.43
N ILE A 36 3.87 20.06 19.51
CA ILE A 36 3.39 19.89 20.87
C ILE A 36 3.63 21.17 21.68
N GLN A 37 2.67 21.53 22.54
CA GLN A 37 2.71 22.70 23.43
C GLN A 37 3.25 22.37 24.82
N GLU A 38 3.46 23.42 25.63
CA GLU A 38 4.15 23.38 26.92
C GLU A 38 3.51 22.45 27.95
N ASN A 39 2.18 22.34 27.93
CA ASN A 39 1.39 21.40 28.71
C ASN A 39 1.72 19.91 28.43
N LEU A 40 2.30 19.58 27.27
CA LEU A 40 2.81 18.24 26.94
C LEU A 40 4.34 18.20 26.79
N SER A 41 4.99 19.35 26.56
CA SER A 41 6.43 19.51 26.39
C SER A 41 6.94 20.57 27.36
N PRO A 42 7.40 20.21 28.57
CA PRO A 42 7.72 21.15 29.63
C PRO A 42 8.78 22.22 29.29
N GLU A 43 9.57 22.01 28.23
CA GLU A 43 10.58 22.95 27.74
C GLU A 43 10.03 23.97 26.72
N GLY A 44 8.73 23.91 26.43
CA GLY A 44 8.02 24.82 25.53
C GLY A 44 7.53 24.16 24.24
N LEU A 45 7.46 24.93 23.15
CA LEU A 45 6.99 24.42 21.86
C LEU A 45 8.04 23.51 21.19
N ALA A 46 7.67 22.26 20.89
CA ALA A 46 8.51 21.35 20.11
C ALA A 46 7.89 21.02 18.74
N PHE A 47 8.75 20.81 17.74
CA PHE A 47 8.35 20.51 16.36
C PHE A 47 9.13 19.30 15.84
N ALA A 48 8.42 18.37 15.19
CA ALA A 48 9.03 17.27 14.45
C ALA A 48 8.58 17.32 12.99
N PHE A 49 9.54 17.45 12.07
CA PHE A 49 9.29 17.47 10.63
C PHE A 49 9.67 16.12 10.01
N ARG A 50 8.73 15.52 9.27
CA ARG A 50 8.99 14.32 8.46
C ARG A 50 8.70 14.65 7.01
N ARG A 51 9.77 14.79 6.22
CA ARG A 51 9.67 15.11 4.80
C ARG A 51 9.14 13.92 3.99
N HIS A 52 8.18 14.19 3.11
CA HIS A 52 7.69 13.26 2.11
C HIS A 52 8.46 13.43 0.81
N ARG A 53 8.52 12.35 0.02
CA ARG A 53 9.07 12.42 -1.34
C ARG A 53 8.19 13.37 -2.17
N SER A 54 8.81 14.24 -2.96
CA SER A 54 8.09 15.17 -3.85
C SER A 54 7.44 14.47 -5.04
N ARG A 55 8.03 13.36 -5.50
CA ARG A 55 7.54 12.51 -6.59
C ARG A 55 6.98 11.20 -6.03
N ALA A 56 5.96 10.63 -6.68
CA ALA A 56 5.38 9.35 -6.27
C ALA A 56 6.43 8.23 -6.30
N TRP A 57 6.33 7.25 -5.39
CA TRP A 57 7.19 6.06 -5.42
C TRP A 57 6.84 5.18 -6.63
N THR A 58 7.80 4.40 -7.13
CA THR A 58 7.58 3.49 -8.27
C THR A 58 8.18 2.13 -7.97
N LEU A 59 7.65 1.07 -8.60
CA LEU A 59 8.23 -0.27 -8.47
C LEU A 59 9.67 -0.37 -9.03
N PRO A 60 10.02 0.24 -10.18
CA PRO A 60 11.42 0.33 -10.64
C PRO A 60 12.37 0.95 -9.61
N LEU A 61 11.93 1.99 -8.89
CA LEU A 61 12.74 2.60 -7.84
C LEU A 61 13.02 1.62 -6.68
N PHE A 62 12.03 0.79 -6.31
CA PHE A 62 12.20 -0.25 -5.30
C PHE A 62 13.00 -1.47 -5.76
N ILE A 63 13.01 -1.75 -7.07
CA ILE A 63 13.96 -2.72 -7.64
C ILE A 63 15.38 -2.16 -7.55
N ASN A 64 15.57 -0.89 -7.92
CA ASN A 64 16.89 -0.25 -7.93
C ASN A 64 17.52 -0.18 -6.53
N ASN A 65 16.74 0.13 -5.49
CA ASN A 65 17.21 0.18 -4.10
C ASN A 65 17.25 -1.18 -3.38
N GLY A 66 16.90 -2.26 -4.07
CA GLY A 66 16.91 -3.62 -3.54
C GLY A 66 15.79 -3.94 -2.56
N MET A 67 14.76 -3.10 -2.42
CA MET A 67 13.62 -3.38 -1.53
C MET A 67 12.80 -4.59 -2.00
N LEU A 68 12.73 -4.83 -3.31
CA LEU A 68 12.04 -5.99 -3.87
C LEU A 68 12.69 -6.45 -5.18
N SER A 69 12.53 -7.73 -5.54
CA SER A 69 13.05 -8.27 -6.78
C SER A 69 12.17 -7.86 -7.98
N PRO A 70 12.69 -7.85 -9.23
CA PRO A 70 11.86 -7.57 -10.41
C PRO A 70 10.65 -8.51 -10.53
N LEU A 71 10.79 -9.76 -10.08
CA LEU A 71 9.69 -10.73 -10.10
C LEU A 71 8.62 -10.37 -9.07
N ALA A 72 9.02 -9.95 -7.86
CA ALA A 72 8.10 -9.45 -6.85
C ALA A 72 7.34 -8.20 -7.34
N ALA A 73 8.04 -7.28 -8.00
CA ALA A 73 7.43 -6.09 -8.61
C ALA A 73 6.36 -6.47 -9.64
N ALA A 74 6.69 -7.45 -10.49
CA ALA A 74 5.80 -7.93 -11.52
C ALA A 74 4.57 -8.63 -10.94
N LEU A 75 4.76 -9.44 -9.90
CA LEU A 75 3.68 -10.12 -9.21
C LEU A 75 2.73 -9.11 -8.54
N ILE A 76 3.26 -8.11 -7.82
CA ILE A 76 2.45 -7.04 -7.24
C ILE A 76 1.68 -6.28 -8.33
N SER A 77 2.34 -5.91 -9.43
CA SER A 77 1.71 -5.26 -10.58
C SER A 77 0.57 -6.10 -11.17
N PHE A 78 0.77 -7.41 -11.34
CA PHE A 78 -0.26 -8.32 -11.83
C PHE A 78 -1.46 -8.45 -10.87
N ILE A 79 -1.20 -8.52 -9.56
CA ILE A 79 -2.24 -8.61 -8.53
C ILE A 79 -3.08 -7.33 -8.47
N VAL A 80 -2.43 -6.16 -8.53
CA VAL A 80 -3.10 -4.85 -8.51
C VAL A 80 -3.98 -4.67 -9.75
N ASP A 81 -3.42 -4.96 -10.93
CA ASP A 81 -4.13 -4.89 -12.20
C ASP A 81 -5.31 -5.89 -12.27
N GLY A 82 -5.16 -7.05 -11.62
CA GLY A 82 -6.22 -8.03 -11.42
C GLY A 82 -7.28 -7.63 -10.37
N ASN A 83 -7.29 -6.36 -9.92
CA ASN A 83 -8.27 -5.79 -8.99
C ASN A 83 -8.43 -6.58 -7.68
N ARG A 84 -7.33 -7.14 -7.14
CA ARG A 84 -7.36 -7.89 -5.88
C ARG A 84 -7.23 -6.99 -4.66
N SER A 85 -7.66 -7.51 -3.51
CA SER A 85 -7.47 -6.85 -2.23
C SER A 85 -6.08 -7.15 -1.65
N VAL A 86 -5.33 -6.09 -1.32
CA VAL A 86 -3.95 -6.19 -0.87
C VAL A 86 -3.72 -5.38 0.40
N LEU A 87 -3.25 -6.04 1.46
CA LEU A 87 -2.76 -5.39 2.66
C LEU A 87 -1.24 -5.38 2.67
N PHE A 88 -0.66 -4.18 2.74
CA PHE A 88 0.76 -3.98 2.93
C PHE A 88 1.05 -3.94 4.44
N ALA A 89 1.70 -4.98 4.95
CA ALA A 89 1.98 -5.18 6.36
C ALA A 89 3.45 -4.89 6.71
N GLY A 90 3.72 -4.66 7.99
CA GLY A 90 5.05 -4.35 8.50
C GLY A 90 5.09 -3.43 9.71
N THR A 91 6.27 -3.28 10.29
CA THR A 91 6.50 -2.38 11.43
C THR A 91 6.48 -0.89 11.03
N ARG A 92 6.54 0.01 12.02
CA ARG A 92 6.59 1.47 11.78
C ARG A 92 7.88 1.82 11.04
N GLY A 93 7.74 2.60 9.96
CA GLY A 93 8.89 3.04 9.15
C GLY A 93 9.49 1.98 8.23
N ALA A 94 8.85 0.79 8.10
CA ALA A 94 9.30 -0.28 7.21
C ALA A 94 9.12 0.05 5.72
N GLY A 95 8.22 0.99 5.37
CA GLY A 95 8.00 1.43 3.99
C GLY A 95 6.65 1.03 3.38
N LYS A 96 5.68 0.57 4.20
CA LYS A 96 4.34 0.15 3.77
C LYS A 96 3.63 1.17 2.88
N SER A 97 3.44 2.40 3.37
CA SER A 97 2.73 3.47 2.65
C SER A 97 3.46 3.85 1.36
N SER A 98 4.79 3.76 1.34
CA SER A 98 5.59 3.99 0.14
C SER A 98 5.38 2.89 -0.90
N LEU A 99 5.31 1.61 -0.47
CA LEU A 99 5.05 0.49 -1.37
C LEU A 99 3.60 0.49 -1.89
N LEU A 100 2.64 0.81 -1.03
CA LEU A 100 1.25 1.03 -1.42
C LEU A 100 1.17 2.15 -2.49
N SER A 101 1.84 3.28 -2.24
CA SER A 101 1.90 4.41 -3.18
C SER A 101 2.46 4.03 -4.55
N ALA A 102 3.50 3.18 -4.59
CA ALA A 102 4.03 2.69 -5.86
C ALA A 102 3.08 1.72 -6.55
N SER A 103 2.41 0.86 -5.78
CA SER A 103 1.44 -0.11 -6.29
C SER A 103 0.21 0.59 -6.86
N MET A 104 -0.20 1.74 -6.31
CA MET A 104 -1.28 2.55 -6.87
C MET A 104 -1.04 3.01 -8.32
N LEU A 105 0.22 3.16 -8.76
CA LEU A 105 0.57 3.50 -10.14
C LEU A 105 0.38 2.33 -11.13
N GLU A 106 0.11 1.12 -10.61
CA GLU A 106 -0.19 -0.07 -11.41
C GLU A 106 -1.71 -0.25 -11.59
N ILE A 107 -2.54 0.55 -10.91
CA ILE A 107 -3.99 0.58 -11.14
C ILE A 107 -4.27 1.16 -12.52
N MET A 108 -5.15 0.52 -13.29
CA MET A 108 -5.58 1.04 -14.59
C MET A 108 -6.17 2.45 -14.47
N LYS A 109 -5.70 3.40 -15.30
CA LYS A 109 -6.18 4.80 -15.27
C LYS A 109 -7.68 4.97 -15.55
N SER A 110 -8.31 3.96 -16.16
CA SER A 110 -9.76 3.92 -16.37
C SER A 110 -10.55 3.72 -15.06
N HIS A 111 -9.94 3.15 -14.02
CA HIS A 111 -10.56 3.01 -12.72
C HIS A 111 -10.46 4.31 -11.94
N ARG A 112 -11.57 4.75 -11.37
CA ARG A 112 -11.56 5.81 -10.35
C ARG A 112 -10.88 5.28 -9.10
N ILE A 113 -10.07 6.09 -8.44
CA ILE A 113 -9.43 5.76 -7.17
C ILE A 113 -9.97 6.69 -6.09
N VAL A 114 -10.37 6.15 -4.95
CA VAL A 114 -10.71 6.94 -3.76
C VAL A 114 -9.75 6.56 -2.65
N THR A 115 -9.05 7.55 -2.10
CA THR A 115 -8.17 7.34 -0.95
C THR A 115 -8.85 7.83 0.33
N VAL A 116 -8.71 7.09 1.42
CA VAL A 116 -9.16 7.51 2.76
C VAL A 116 -7.96 7.54 3.69
N GLU A 117 -7.64 8.71 4.24
CA GLU A 117 -6.46 8.91 5.09
C GLU A 117 -6.77 9.85 6.26
N ASP A 118 -6.25 9.52 7.45
CA ASP A 118 -6.28 10.43 8.59
C ASP A 118 -5.15 11.47 8.53
N THR A 119 -4.02 11.07 7.94
CA THR A 119 -2.83 11.85 7.63
C THR A 119 -2.54 11.72 6.14
N LEU A 120 -2.44 12.84 5.42
CA LEU A 120 -2.43 12.87 3.95
C LEU A 120 -1.08 12.50 3.31
N GLU A 121 -0.66 11.25 3.44
CA GLU A 121 0.65 10.76 3.00
C GLU A 121 0.68 10.29 1.52
N LEU A 122 -0.43 9.77 0.97
CA LEU A 122 -0.49 9.21 -0.38
C LEU A 122 -0.31 10.29 -1.46
N PRO A 123 0.24 9.94 -2.65
CA PRO A 123 0.67 10.90 -3.67
C PRO A 123 -0.47 11.36 -4.59
N VAL A 124 -1.64 11.68 -4.03
CA VAL A 124 -2.84 12.03 -4.81
C VAL A 124 -2.62 13.19 -5.80
N PRO A 125 -2.03 14.35 -5.42
CA PRO A 125 -1.77 15.43 -6.37
C PRO A 125 -0.88 14.97 -7.55
N GLN A 126 0.18 14.23 -7.24
CA GLN A 126 1.10 13.73 -8.27
C GLN A 126 0.42 12.73 -9.21
N MET A 127 -0.47 11.86 -8.69
CA MET A 127 -1.24 10.96 -9.54
C MET A 127 -2.28 11.69 -10.38
N ASN A 128 -2.89 12.75 -9.84
CA ASN A 128 -3.81 13.61 -10.61
C ASN A 128 -3.07 14.27 -11.79
N ASP A 129 -1.86 14.82 -11.56
CA ASP A 129 -1.00 15.39 -12.60
C ASP A 129 -0.61 14.35 -13.68
N LEU A 130 -0.52 13.07 -13.30
CA LEU A 130 -0.26 11.95 -14.22
C LEU A 130 -1.53 11.46 -14.96
N GLY A 131 -2.68 12.10 -14.74
CA GLY A 131 -3.95 11.83 -15.42
C GLY A 131 -4.78 10.70 -14.80
N TYR A 132 -4.57 10.37 -13.54
CA TYR A 132 -5.46 9.44 -12.82
C TYR A 132 -6.73 10.15 -12.34
N ASN A 133 -7.88 9.48 -12.44
CA ASN A 133 -9.11 9.90 -11.78
C ASN A 133 -9.06 9.51 -10.30
N ILE A 134 -8.45 10.35 -9.47
CA ILE A 134 -8.22 10.06 -8.04
C ILE A 134 -8.81 11.15 -7.15
N GLU A 135 -9.58 10.73 -6.15
CA GLU A 135 -10.19 11.59 -5.14
C GLU A 135 -9.62 11.27 -3.76
N ARG A 136 -9.34 12.33 -2.98
CA ARG A 136 -8.79 12.19 -1.63
C ARG A 136 -9.85 12.53 -0.60
N MET A 137 -10.15 11.57 0.27
CA MET A 137 -10.98 11.77 1.44
C MET A 137 -10.11 11.80 2.69
N LYS A 138 -10.36 12.80 3.54
CA LYS A 138 -9.69 12.96 4.83
C LYS A 138 -10.62 12.46 5.93
N SER A 139 -10.15 11.54 6.76
CA SER A 139 -10.85 11.10 7.96
C SER A 139 -10.31 11.78 9.22
N ARG A 140 -11.10 11.76 10.29
CA ARG A 140 -10.72 12.26 11.61
C ARG A 140 -9.51 11.50 12.13
N SER A 141 -8.52 12.23 12.64
CA SER A 141 -7.40 11.62 13.34
C SER A 141 -7.85 10.94 14.63
N VAL A 142 -7.31 9.76 14.92
CA VAL A 142 -7.53 9.09 16.22
C VAL A 142 -6.81 9.83 17.36
N ILE A 143 -5.74 10.57 17.05
CA ILE A 143 -4.95 11.32 18.05
C ILE A 143 -5.57 12.69 18.31
N THR A 144 -6.10 13.35 17.27
CA THR A 144 -6.69 14.68 17.37
C THR A 144 -8.18 14.62 17.06
N GLN A 145 -9.02 14.70 18.10
CA GLN A 145 -10.47 14.66 17.97
C GLN A 145 -11.02 16.02 17.53
N VAL A 146 -10.86 16.33 16.24
CA VAL A 146 -11.40 17.56 15.64
C VAL A 146 -12.88 17.33 15.33
N GLU A 147 -13.77 18.11 15.97
CA GLU A 147 -15.23 17.93 15.89
C GLU A 147 -15.80 17.98 14.45
N ASN A 148 -15.15 18.73 13.55
CA ASN A 148 -15.61 18.93 12.17
C ASN A 148 -15.11 17.88 11.15
N GLU A 149 -14.26 16.93 11.55
CA GLU A 149 -13.80 15.83 10.67
C GLU A 149 -14.71 14.60 10.85
N MET A 150 -15.06 13.89 9.77
CA MET A 150 -15.87 12.65 9.83
C MET A 150 -15.01 11.44 10.23
N GLY A 151 -15.63 10.43 10.84
CA GLY A 151 -14.97 9.14 11.14
C GLY A 151 -14.46 8.46 9.87
N ALA A 152 -13.48 7.58 10.02
CA ALA A 152 -12.92 6.83 8.89
C ALA A 152 -13.92 5.79 8.34
N ASP A 153 -14.77 5.24 9.20
CA ASP A 153 -15.93 4.42 8.86
C ASP A 153 -16.97 5.17 8.02
N ASP A 154 -17.33 6.39 8.42
CA ASP A 154 -18.23 7.28 7.67
C ASP A 154 -17.63 7.65 6.30
N ALA A 155 -16.33 7.92 6.26
CA ALA A 155 -15.60 8.21 5.03
C ALA A 155 -15.63 7.01 4.07
N ILE A 156 -15.46 5.78 4.57
CA ILE A 156 -15.59 4.56 3.77
C ILE A 156 -17.03 4.38 3.28
N ARG A 157 -18.04 4.51 4.15
CA ARG A 157 -19.45 4.41 3.71
C ARG A 157 -19.81 5.47 2.67
N THR A 158 -19.19 6.64 2.76
CA THR A 158 -19.36 7.73 1.78
C THR A 158 -18.62 7.43 0.47
N SER A 159 -17.42 6.85 0.52
CA SER A 159 -16.67 6.50 -0.69
C SER A 159 -17.43 5.51 -1.57
N LEU A 160 -18.18 4.59 -0.98
CA LEU A 160 -19.06 3.66 -1.69
C LEU A 160 -20.17 4.35 -2.51
N ARG A 161 -20.53 5.59 -2.16
CA ARG A 161 -21.51 6.39 -2.92
C ARG A 161 -20.88 7.15 -4.09
N LEU A 162 -19.56 7.18 -4.19
CA LEU A 162 -18.82 7.83 -5.27
C LEU A 162 -18.72 6.96 -6.53
N GLY A 163 -19.40 5.81 -6.53
CA GLY A 163 -19.45 4.85 -7.62
C GLY A 163 -18.31 3.84 -7.59
N ASP A 164 -18.25 3.02 -8.64
CA ASP A 164 -17.27 1.96 -8.79
C ASP A 164 -15.86 2.53 -8.82
N SER A 165 -15.12 2.33 -7.73
CA SER A 165 -13.78 2.86 -7.54
C SER A 165 -12.88 1.83 -6.90
N ALA A 166 -11.59 1.96 -7.12
CA ALA A 166 -10.57 1.34 -6.29
C ALA A 166 -10.52 2.09 -4.95
N LEU A 167 -10.50 1.36 -3.85
CA LEU A 167 -10.49 1.94 -2.51
C LEU A 167 -9.12 1.75 -1.88
N VAL A 168 -8.47 2.86 -1.52
CA VAL A 168 -7.14 2.84 -0.89
C VAL A 168 -7.21 3.45 0.50
N ILE A 169 -6.95 2.67 1.52
CA ILE A 169 -6.93 3.11 2.92
C ILE A 169 -5.48 3.36 3.35
N GLY A 170 -5.18 4.58 3.81
CA GLY A 170 -3.82 4.96 4.21
C GLY A 170 -3.25 4.03 5.29
N GLU A 171 -4.05 3.74 6.32
CA GLU A 171 -3.71 2.81 7.40
C GLU A 171 -5.00 2.25 8.02
N VAL A 172 -5.05 0.93 8.24
CA VAL A 172 -6.15 0.23 8.92
C VAL A 172 -5.70 -0.04 10.37
N ARG A 173 -6.27 0.68 11.32
CA ARG A 173 -5.86 0.69 12.74
C ARG A 173 -7.01 0.67 13.76
N SER A 174 -8.24 1.00 13.37
CA SER A 174 -9.39 1.15 14.29
C SER A 174 -10.72 0.80 13.60
N GLU A 175 -11.80 1.52 13.93
CA GLU A 175 -13.19 1.28 13.51
C GLU A 175 -13.38 1.20 11.98
N GLU A 176 -12.49 1.82 11.19
CA GLU A 176 -12.49 1.72 9.74
C GLU A 176 -12.37 0.30 9.21
N ALA A 177 -11.79 -0.62 9.99
CA ALA A 177 -11.61 -2.00 9.56
C ALA A 177 -12.97 -2.68 9.34
N GLN A 178 -13.92 -2.52 10.25
CA GLN A 178 -15.25 -3.14 10.11
C GLN A 178 -15.98 -2.61 8.88
N ALA A 179 -15.95 -1.28 8.68
CA ALA A 179 -16.55 -0.65 7.51
C ALA A 179 -15.88 -1.09 6.20
N LEU A 180 -14.55 -1.20 6.18
CA LEU A 180 -13.79 -1.68 5.02
C LEU A 180 -14.18 -3.13 4.66
N TYR A 181 -14.18 -4.03 5.63
CA TYR A 181 -14.51 -5.43 5.37
C TYR A 181 -15.99 -5.65 5.06
N GLU A 182 -16.89 -4.85 5.64
CA GLU A 182 -18.30 -4.80 5.25
C GLU A 182 -18.42 -4.43 3.77
N ALA A 183 -17.75 -3.34 3.35
CA ALA A 183 -17.72 -2.84 1.98
C ALA A 183 -17.20 -3.89 0.98
N MET A 184 -16.11 -4.58 1.33
CA MET A 184 -15.51 -5.63 0.49
C MET A 184 -16.44 -6.83 0.33
N ARG A 185 -17.13 -7.27 1.39
CA ARG A 185 -18.03 -8.43 1.32
C ARG A 185 -19.27 -8.19 0.48
N VAL A 186 -19.85 -6.99 0.55
CA VAL A 186 -21.05 -6.66 -0.23
C VAL A 186 -20.74 -6.34 -1.69
N GLY A 187 -19.46 -6.40 -2.09
CA GLY A 187 -19.01 -6.10 -3.45
C GLY A 187 -19.17 -4.63 -3.83
N ALA A 188 -19.27 -3.73 -2.84
CA ALA A 188 -19.43 -2.30 -3.10
C ALA A 188 -18.14 -1.65 -3.61
N VAL A 189 -17.00 -2.34 -3.49
CA VAL A 189 -15.74 -1.97 -4.15
C VAL A 189 -15.54 -2.90 -5.34
N ALA A 190 -15.67 -2.36 -6.55
CA ALA A 190 -15.61 -3.13 -7.80
C ALA A 190 -14.18 -3.37 -8.32
N ASN A 191 -13.21 -2.59 -7.84
CA ASN A 191 -11.82 -2.59 -8.32
C ASN A 191 -10.84 -2.90 -7.18
N PHE A 192 -9.54 -2.70 -7.42
CA PHE A 192 -8.48 -2.84 -6.42
C PHE A 192 -8.82 -2.26 -5.04
N VAL A 193 -8.57 -3.04 -3.98
CA VAL A 193 -8.64 -2.58 -2.59
C VAL A 193 -7.23 -2.63 -2.01
N GLY A 194 -6.70 -1.49 -1.59
CA GLY A 194 -5.36 -1.41 -1.01
C GLY A 194 -5.38 -0.83 0.39
N GLY A 195 -4.56 -1.34 1.31
CA GLY A 195 -4.42 -0.75 2.64
C GLY A 195 -3.05 -0.99 3.24
N THR A 196 -2.64 -0.15 4.19
CA THR A 196 -1.52 -0.50 5.08
C THR A 196 -2.01 -0.95 6.44
N ILE A 197 -1.27 -1.85 7.08
CA ILE A 197 -1.59 -2.33 8.41
C ILE A 197 -0.30 -2.69 9.17
N HIS A 198 -0.37 -2.67 10.49
CA HIS A 198 0.69 -3.20 11.33
C HIS A 198 0.54 -4.72 11.49
N GLY A 199 1.62 -5.45 11.25
CA GLY A 199 1.69 -6.92 11.32
C GLY A 199 3.03 -7.38 10.76
N GLU A 200 3.59 -8.46 11.29
CA GLU A 200 4.91 -8.98 10.88
C GLU A 200 4.80 -10.07 9.80
N ASP A 201 3.65 -10.73 9.74
CA ASP A 201 3.29 -11.83 8.84
C ASP A 201 1.77 -11.84 8.56
N ALA A 202 1.29 -12.79 7.75
CA ALA A 202 -0.14 -12.84 7.41
C ALA A 202 -1.04 -13.23 8.61
N TYR A 203 -0.54 -14.04 9.53
CA TYR A 203 -1.29 -14.44 10.73
C TYR A 203 -1.45 -13.28 11.71
N SER A 204 -0.40 -12.53 12.00
CA SER A 204 -0.47 -11.32 12.82
C SER A 204 -1.37 -10.24 12.21
N VAL A 205 -1.45 -10.16 10.87
CA VAL A 205 -2.44 -9.32 10.18
C VAL A 205 -3.86 -9.83 10.43
N PHE A 206 -4.09 -11.14 10.38
CA PHE A 206 -5.38 -11.73 10.74
C PHE A 206 -5.74 -11.46 12.20
N ASP A 207 -4.83 -11.73 13.15
CA ASP A 207 -5.02 -11.51 14.57
C ASP A 207 -5.36 -10.03 14.85
N ARG A 208 -4.62 -9.12 14.23
CA ARG A 208 -4.90 -7.68 14.30
C ARG A 208 -6.29 -7.34 13.77
N VAL A 209 -6.64 -7.81 12.59
CA VAL A 209 -7.94 -7.45 11.97
C VAL A 209 -9.12 -8.07 12.73
N VAL A 210 -9.00 -9.34 13.11
CA VAL A 210 -10.13 -10.12 13.62
C VAL A 210 -10.24 -9.99 15.13
N ASN A 211 -9.15 -10.18 15.87
CA ASN A 211 -9.16 -10.20 17.32
C ASN A 211 -9.02 -8.80 17.92
N ASP A 212 -8.11 -7.96 17.42
CA ASP A 212 -7.95 -6.60 17.97
C ASP A 212 -9.03 -5.63 17.47
N LEU A 213 -9.36 -5.64 16.17
CA LEU A 213 -10.29 -4.70 15.54
C LEU A 213 -11.73 -5.21 15.47
N GLY A 214 -11.97 -6.47 15.85
CA GLY A 214 -13.30 -7.07 15.94
C GLY A 214 -13.97 -7.32 14.59
N VAL A 215 -13.20 -7.40 13.49
CA VAL A 215 -13.76 -7.79 12.19
C VAL A 215 -14.15 -9.27 12.24
N PRO A 216 -15.36 -9.66 11.81
CA PRO A 216 -15.74 -11.08 11.82
C PRO A 216 -14.77 -11.91 10.97
N ARG A 217 -14.29 -13.05 11.48
CA ARG A 217 -13.30 -13.92 10.81
C ARG A 217 -13.64 -14.25 9.35
N THR A 218 -14.91 -14.51 9.06
CA THR A 218 -15.39 -14.81 7.70
C THR A 218 -15.23 -13.64 6.75
N SER A 219 -15.21 -12.41 7.27
CA SER A 219 -14.92 -11.20 6.48
C SER A 219 -13.46 -11.07 6.13
N PHE A 220 -12.53 -11.57 6.97
CA PHE A 220 -11.10 -11.56 6.65
C PHE A 220 -10.79 -12.32 5.35
N LYS A 221 -11.61 -13.32 4.98
CA LYS A 221 -11.55 -13.99 3.68
C LYS A 221 -11.65 -13.02 2.49
N ALA A 222 -12.15 -11.80 2.67
CA ALA A 222 -12.16 -10.78 1.63
C ALA A 222 -10.76 -10.22 1.31
N THR A 223 -9.76 -10.36 2.20
CA THR A 223 -8.35 -10.09 1.89
C THR A 223 -7.80 -11.17 1.00
N ASP A 224 -7.20 -10.83 -0.14
CA ASP A 224 -6.62 -11.80 -1.08
C ASP A 224 -5.13 -11.98 -0.85
N ILE A 225 -4.39 -10.87 -0.68
CA ILE A 225 -2.93 -10.90 -0.55
C ILE A 225 -2.48 -10.04 0.64
N VAL A 226 -1.48 -10.54 1.36
CA VAL A 226 -0.70 -9.78 2.34
C VAL A 226 0.73 -9.66 1.82
N VAL A 227 1.23 -8.42 1.69
CA VAL A 227 2.61 -8.12 1.31
C VAL A 227 3.36 -7.65 2.54
N GLN A 228 4.32 -8.44 3.03
CA GLN A 228 5.08 -8.08 4.23
C GLN A 228 6.30 -7.25 3.88
N VAL A 229 6.49 -6.13 4.59
CA VAL A 229 7.63 -5.24 4.46
C VAL A 229 8.33 -5.11 5.81
N ASN A 230 9.61 -5.46 5.86
CA ASN A 230 10.40 -5.44 7.09
C ASN A 230 11.71 -4.67 6.95
N LYS A 231 12.23 -4.23 8.10
CA LYS A 231 13.57 -3.67 8.23
C LYS A 231 14.53 -4.82 8.53
N ILE A 232 15.59 -4.93 7.75
CA ILE A 232 16.66 -5.91 7.94
C ILE A 232 17.91 -5.14 8.34
N GLU A 233 18.52 -5.54 9.43
CA GLU A 233 19.77 -4.95 9.90
C GLU A 233 20.96 -5.68 9.29
N SER A 234 22.03 -4.94 8.98
CA SER A 234 23.30 -5.53 8.61
C SER A 234 23.89 -6.30 9.81
N PRO A 235 24.78 -7.29 9.60
CA PRO A 235 25.36 -8.07 10.70
C PRO A 235 26.06 -7.23 11.77
N GLY A 236 26.54 -6.03 11.42
CA GLY A 236 27.16 -5.08 12.34
C GLY A 236 26.19 -4.06 12.95
N GLY A 237 24.89 -4.12 12.65
CA GLY A 237 23.86 -3.19 13.14
C GLY A 237 23.97 -1.75 12.63
N MET A 238 24.95 -1.44 11.79
CA MET A 238 25.22 -0.07 11.32
C MET A 238 24.32 0.36 10.15
N GLU A 239 23.78 -0.60 9.40
CA GLU A 239 22.92 -0.30 8.25
C GLU A 239 21.58 -1.01 8.39
N THR A 240 20.51 -0.30 8.06
CA THR A 240 19.15 -0.85 8.02
C THR A 240 18.62 -0.77 6.60
N TYR A 241 18.30 -1.92 6.05
CA TYR A 241 17.67 -2.06 4.74
C TYR A 241 16.17 -2.30 4.91
N ARG A 242 15.38 -1.87 3.93
CA ARG A 242 13.97 -2.24 3.86
C ARG A 242 13.82 -3.30 2.79
N ARG A 243 13.12 -4.38 3.09
CA ARG A 243 12.86 -5.48 2.15
C ARG A 243 11.39 -5.88 2.22
N VAL A 244 10.82 -6.21 1.07
CA VAL A 244 9.65 -7.06 1.02
C VAL A 244 10.12 -8.46 1.42
N THR A 245 9.52 -9.01 2.48
CA THR A 245 9.94 -10.31 3.05
C THR A 245 9.01 -11.46 2.70
N GLY A 246 7.80 -11.14 2.27
CA GLY A 246 6.83 -12.13 1.82
C GLY A 246 5.76 -11.51 0.92
N ILE A 247 5.17 -12.36 0.09
CA ILE A 247 3.91 -12.12 -0.60
C ILE A 247 3.07 -13.37 -0.34
N THR A 248 2.10 -13.24 0.55
CA THR A 248 1.28 -14.35 1.05
C THR A 248 -0.13 -14.23 0.52
N GLU A 249 -0.64 -15.30 -0.07
CA GLU A 249 -2.04 -15.46 -0.44
C GLU A 249 -2.86 -15.88 0.77
N VAL A 250 -4.06 -15.33 0.90
CA VAL A 250 -5.09 -15.74 1.86
C VAL A 250 -6.15 -16.57 1.14
N ARG A 251 -6.08 -17.89 1.31
CA ARG A 251 -7.08 -18.85 0.82
C ARG A 251 -8.40 -18.70 1.59
N LYS A 252 -9.48 -19.19 0.99
CA LYS A 252 -10.85 -18.96 1.45
C LYS A 252 -11.49 -20.18 2.13
N GLU A 253 -10.92 -21.35 1.91
CA GLU A 253 -11.40 -22.65 2.42
C GLU A 253 -10.76 -22.93 3.79
N TRP A 254 -11.30 -22.31 4.84
CA TRP A 254 -10.96 -22.52 6.25
C TRP A 254 -12.12 -22.02 7.13
N GLU A 255 -12.32 -22.54 8.33
CA GLU A 255 -13.49 -22.18 9.16
C GLU A 255 -13.14 -21.58 10.52
N ASP A 256 -12.14 -22.12 11.21
CA ASP A 256 -11.82 -21.78 12.59
C ASP A 256 -10.45 -21.12 12.73
N ASP A 257 -9.37 -21.86 12.46
CA ASP A 257 -8.00 -21.38 12.59
C ASP A 257 -7.33 -21.34 11.21
N PRO A 258 -7.17 -20.15 10.60
CA PRO A 258 -6.58 -20.03 9.27
C PRO A 258 -5.11 -20.48 9.22
N GLN A 259 -4.39 -20.48 10.33
CA GLN A 259 -3.00 -20.96 10.36
C GLN A 259 -2.93 -22.48 10.37
N GLU A 260 -3.74 -23.15 11.18
CA GLU A 260 -3.80 -24.62 11.25
C GLU A 260 -4.42 -25.21 9.98
N GLU A 261 -5.37 -24.50 9.35
CA GLU A 261 -6.07 -24.92 8.14
C GLU A 261 -5.36 -24.52 6.84
N ASN A 262 -4.11 -24.04 6.91
CA ASN A 262 -3.28 -23.65 5.75
C ASN A 262 -3.93 -22.58 4.85
N ALA A 263 -4.61 -21.60 5.46
CA ALA A 263 -5.19 -20.48 4.75
C ALA A 263 -4.12 -19.52 4.20
N PHE A 264 -2.96 -19.42 4.87
CA PHE A 264 -1.86 -18.54 4.47
C PHE A 264 -0.83 -19.30 3.64
N VAL A 265 -0.66 -18.90 2.39
CA VAL A 265 0.27 -19.57 1.46
C VAL A 265 1.21 -18.56 0.82
N ASP A 266 2.50 -18.72 1.11
CA ASP A 266 3.53 -17.84 0.55
C ASP A 266 3.71 -18.11 -0.94
N LEU A 267 3.51 -17.09 -1.77
CA LEU A 267 3.86 -17.10 -3.19
C LEU A 267 5.33 -16.73 -3.39
N MET A 268 5.85 -15.87 -2.52
CA MET A 268 7.26 -15.51 -2.49
C MET A 268 7.72 -15.32 -1.05
N ARG A 269 8.96 -15.72 -0.76
CA ARG A 269 9.57 -15.61 0.57
C ARG A 269 10.99 -15.08 0.48
N TYR A 270 11.43 -14.35 1.50
CA TYR A 270 12.76 -13.79 1.55
C TYR A 270 13.81 -14.83 1.92
N ASP A 271 14.84 -14.93 1.10
CA ASP A 271 16.03 -15.76 1.30
C ASP A 271 17.16 -14.86 1.82
N SER A 272 17.45 -14.98 3.12
CA SER A 272 18.47 -14.16 3.80
C SER A 272 19.89 -14.42 3.29
N ASN A 273 20.17 -15.61 2.74
CA ASN A 273 21.48 -15.91 2.17
C ASN A 273 21.71 -15.17 0.85
N LYS A 274 20.63 -14.89 0.10
CA LYS A 274 20.67 -14.20 -1.20
C LYS A 274 20.32 -12.72 -1.11
N ASP A 275 19.87 -12.24 0.05
CA ASP A 275 19.26 -10.92 0.27
C ASP A 275 18.18 -10.59 -0.77
N LYS A 276 17.31 -11.56 -1.06
CA LYS A 276 16.30 -11.45 -2.13
C LYS A 276 15.01 -12.17 -1.80
N LEU A 277 13.90 -11.60 -2.25
CA LEU A 277 12.62 -12.29 -2.30
C LEU A 277 12.62 -13.28 -3.49
N VAL A 278 12.44 -14.57 -3.18
CA VAL A 278 12.44 -15.69 -4.14
C VAL A 278 11.04 -16.31 -4.25
N PRO A 279 10.66 -16.86 -5.42
CA PRO A 279 9.38 -17.53 -5.60
C PRO A 279 9.35 -18.88 -4.85
N THR A 280 8.18 -19.28 -4.37
CA THR A 280 7.93 -20.62 -3.83
C THR A 280 7.49 -21.58 -4.94
N ASP A 281 7.51 -22.89 -4.65
CA ASP A 281 7.02 -23.91 -5.58
C ASP A 281 5.53 -23.69 -5.91
N THR A 282 4.72 -23.27 -4.94
CA THR A 282 3.31 -22.92 -5.17
C THR A 282 3.15 -21.87 -6.26
N LEU A 283 3.97 -20.82 -6.25
CA LEU A 283 3.92 -19.81 -7.31
C LEU A 283 4.41 -20.38 -8.64
N ILE A 284 5.53 -21.10 -8.67
CA ILE A 284 6.11 -21.62 -9.90
C ILE A 284 5.16 -22.61 -10.60
N ASN A 285 4.53 -23.49 -9.81
CA ASN A 285 3.62 -24.52 -10.29
C ASN A 285 2.21 -24.00 -10.65
N GLY A 286 1.90 -22.73 -10.36
CA GLY A 286 0.59 -22.15 -10.65
C GLY A 286 -0.52 -22.60 -9.71
N GLU A 287 -0.18 -22.97 -8.47
CA GLU A 287 -1.11 -23.47 -7.46
C GLU A 287 -1.82 -22.34 -6.67
N SER A 288 -1.56 -21.08 -7.02
CA SER A 288 -2.21 -19.91 -6.43
C SER A 288 -3.67 -19.82 -6.85
N LEU A 289 -4.57 -19.81 -5.86
CA LEU A 289 -6.00 -19.69 -6.13
C LEU A 289 -6.37 -18.25 -6.51
N ILE A 290 -5.69 -17.26 -5.94
CA ILE A 290 -5.95 -15.86 -6.25
C ILE A 290 -5.49 -15.49 -7.65
N LEU A 291 -4.29 -15.93 -8.08
CA LEU A 291 -3.84 -15.73 -9.45
C LEU A 291 -4.73 -16.50 -10.44
N GLY A 292 -5.17 -17.72 -10.07
CA GLY A 292 -6.16 -18.48 -10.83
C GLY A 292 -7.46 -17.71 -11.05
N ARG A 293 -8.00 -17.06 -10.00
CA ARG A 293 -9.20 -16.21 -10.12
C ARG A 293 -9.00 -14.99 -11.01
N ILE A 294 -7.80 -14.41 -11.07
CA ILE A 294 -7.49 -13.34 -12.04
C ILE A 294 -7.57 -13.92 -13.45
N ALA A 295 -6.96 -15.08 -13.67
CA ALA A 295 -6.93 -15.77 -14.96
C ALA A 295 -8.32 -16.19 -15.44
N GLU A 296 -9.22 -16.61 -14.56
CA GLU A 296 -10.59 -17.02 -14.90
C GLU A 296 -11.41 -15.92 -15.56
N ASN A 297 -11.10 -14.65 -15.27
CA ASN A 297 -11.79 -13.48 -15.83
C ASN A 297 -11.30 -13.14 -17.26
N ILE A 298 -10.23 -13.78 -17.73
CA ILE A 298 -9.63 -13.53 -19.04
C ILE A 298 -9.63 -14.81 -19.86
N LYS A 299 -10.32 -14.79 -21.00
CA LYS A 299 -10.58 -15.97 -21.83
C LYS A 299 -9.28 -16.68 -22.24
N GLU A 300 -8.26 -15.91 -22.57
CA GLU A 300 -6.94 -16.37 -23.02
C GLU A 300 -6.12 -17.02 -21.90
N TRP A 301 -6.40 -16.68 -20.63
CA TRP A 301 -5.64 -17.15 -19.47
C TRP A 301 -6.34 -18.28 -18.72
N LYS A 302 -7.64 -18.44 -18.92
CA LYS A 302 -8.43 -19.49 -18.27
C LYS A 302 -7.82 -20.87 -18.51
N ASN A 303 -7.48 -21.56 -17.41
CA ASN A 303 -6.79 -22.86 -17.41
C ASN A 303 -5.43 -22.88 -18.15
N ASN A 304 -4.80 -21.72 -18.32
CA ASN A 304 -3.52 -21.58 -19.00
C ASN A 304 -2.51 -20.83 -18.11
N TRP A 305 -1.93 -21.57 -17.16
CA TRP A 305 -0.92 -21.02 -16.26
C TRP A 305 0.30 -20.47 -17.01
N GLU A 306 0.70 -21.10 -18.11
CA GLU A 306 1.83 -20.62 -18.92
C GLU A 306 1.59 -19.20 -19.45
N ALA A 307 0.38 -18.89 -19.93
CA ALA A 307 0.03 -17.55 -20.38
C ALA A 307 0.07 -16.52 -19.23
N VAL A 308 -0.45 -16.89 -18.06
CA VAL A 308 -0.40 -16.05 -16.84
C VAL A 308 1.05 -15.79 -16.43
N TRP A 309 1.85 -16.84 -16.36
CA TRP A 309 3.26 -16.76 -15.99
C TRP A 309 4.04 -15.93 -17.00
N ASN A 310 3.80 -16.10 -18.30
CA ASN A 310 4.43 -15.29 -19.35
C ASN A 310 4.08 -13.80 -19.21
N ASN A 311 2.84 -13.46 -18.85
CA ASN A 311 2.46 -12.07 -18.56
C ASN A 311 3.26 -11.50 -17.37
N ILE A 312 3.36 -12.26 -16.27
CA ILE A 312 4.16 -11.88 -15.10
C ILE A 312 5.64 -11.73 -15.48
N GLN A 313 6.19 -12.65 -16.28
CA GLN A 313 7.58 -12.57 -16.75
C GLN A 313 7.80 -11.33 -17.64
N LEU A 314 6.86 -10.99 -18.52
CA LEU A 314 6.95 -9.79 -19.36
C LEU A 314 6.91 -8.50 -18.53
N ARG A 315 6.07 -8.43 -17.49
CA ARG A 315 6.08 -7.31 -16.52
C ARG A 315 7.42 -7.20 -15.80
N LYS A 316 7.99 -8.35 -15.39
CA LYS A 316 9.30 -8.45 -14.75
C LYS A 316 10.39 -7.92 -15.66
N ASP A 317 10.43 -8.36 -16.91
CA ASP A 317 11.43 -7.94 -17.89
C ASP A 317 11.30 -6.46 -18.25
N THR A 318 10.06 -5.96 -18.38
CA THR A 318 9.79 -4.53 -18.60
C THR A 318 10.36 -3.68 -17.46
N LYS A 319 9.99 -3.98 -16.21
CA LYS A 319 10.45 -3.22 -15.03
C LYS A 319 11.97 -3.36 -14.81
N LYS A 320 12.53 -4.54 -15.10
CA LYS A 320 13.99 -4.76 -15.07
C LYS A 320 14.70 -3.91 -16.13
N ALA A 321 14.20 -3.85 -17.36
CA ALA A 321 14.79 -3.07 -18.44
C ALA A 321 14.84 -1.57 -18.11
N ILE A 322 13.82 -1.04 -17.43
CA ILE A 322 13.82 0.35 -16.93
C ILE A 322 15.03 0.57 -15.99
N VAL A 323 15.21 -0.31 -15.01
CA VAL A 323 16.29 -0.20 -14.02
C VAL A 323 17.66 -0.42 -14.65
N ASP A 324 17.80 -1.37 -15.57
CA ASP A 324 19.05 -1.60 -16.29
C ASP A 324 19.42 -0.37 -17.13
N LYS A 325 18.44 0.23 -17.81
CA LYS A 325 18.69 1.44 -18.61
C LYS A 325 19.04 2.64 -17.72
N TYR A 326 18.43 2.76 -16.56
CA TYR A 326 18.84 3.72 -15.54
C TYR A 326 20.32 3.50 -15.14
N LYS A 327 20.72 2.26 -14.84
CA LYS A 327 22.11 1.94 -14.46
C LYS A 327 23.12 2.23 -15.57
N GLU A 328 22.72 2.05 -16.82
CA GLU A 328 23.54 2.35 -18.00
C GLU A 328 23.71 3.87 -18.21
N THR A 329 22.64 4.65 -18.02
CA THR A 329 22.59 6.07 -18.43
C THR A 329 22.75 7.06 -17.29
N GLY A 330 22.52 6.65 -16.04
CA GLY A 330 22.43 7.54 -14.88
C GLY A 330 21.22 8.48 -14.89
N ASN A 331 20.24 8.27 -15.79
CA ASN A 331 19.07 9.15 -15.89
C ASN A 331 17.99 8.79 -14.87
N ASP A 332 17.94 9.52 -13.76
CA ASP A 332 16.97 9.33 -12.67
C ASP A 332 15.51 9.36 -13.15
N GLU A 333 15.17 10.12 -14.20
CA GLU A 333 13.80 10.23 -14.72
C GLU A 333 13.22 8.87 -15.17
N LEU A 334 14.06 7.89 -15.50
CA LEU A 334 13.62 6.54 -15.85
C LEU A 334 12.98 5.81 -14.67
N LEU A 335 13.40 6.12 -13.43
CA LEU A 335 12.83 5.51 -12.22
C LEU A 335 11.60 6.26 -11.69
N GLU A 336 11.25 7.38 -12.29
CA GLU A 336 10.21 8.28 -11.80
C GLU A 336 8.83 7.95 -12.34
N ALA A 337 7.81 8.45 -11.65
CA ALA A 337 6.42 8.08 -11.88
C ALA A 337 5.96 8.40 -13.32
N GLU A 338 6.43 9.48 -13.93
CA GLU A 338 6.08 9.82 -15.31
C GLU A 338 6.50 8.73 -16.30
N PHE A 339 7.76 8.28 -16.23
CA PHE A 339 8.26 7.22 -17.09
C PHE A 339 7.65 5.86 -16.75
N ALA A 340 7.57 5.52 -15.46
CA ALA A 340 7.02 4.24 -15.01
C ALA A 340 5.56 4.07 -15.43
N VAL A 341 4.72 5.11 -15.28
CA VAL A 341 3.32 5.08 -15.71
C VAL A 341 3.21 4.96 -17.22
N LYS A 342 4.04 5.70 -17.98
CA LYS A 342 4.05 5.59 -19.45
C LYS A 342 4.42 4.18 -19.91
N ALA A 343 5.44 3.58 -19.30
CA ALA A 343 5.84 2.21 -19.58
C ALA A 343 4.72 1.20 -19.25
N ASN A 344 4.04 1.37 -18.11
CA ASN A 344 2.91 0.52 -17.74
C ASN A 344 1.73 0.67 -18.73
N GLN A 345 1.42 1.88 -19.19
CA GLN A 345 0.39 2.08 -20.22
C GLN A 345 0.75 1.41 -21.56
N GLN A 346 2.02 1.49 -21.98
CA GLN A 346 2.46 0.80 -23.20
C GLN A 346 2.39 -0.72 -23.05
N PHE A 347 2.68 -1.25 -21.86
CA PHE A 347 2.51 -2.68 -21.57
C PHE A 347 1.08 -3.15 -21.89
N HIS A 348 0.05 -2.43 -21.44
CA HIS A 348 -1.35 -2.78 -21.70
C HIS A 348 -1.81 -2.67 -23.16
N ILE A 349 -1.04 -1.97 -24.01
CA ILE A 349 -1.35 -1.86 -25.44
C ILE A 349 -0.75 -3.04 -26.22
N ILE A 350 0.36 -3.60 -25.72
CA ILE A 350 1.19 -4.58 -26.44
C ILE A 350 0.98 -6.01 -25.93
N ALA A 351 0.76 -6.18 -24.62
CA ALA A 351 0.57 -7.46 -23.95
C ALA A 351 -0.89 -7.91 -24.02
#